data_AF-A0A496ZM92-F1
#
_entry.id   AF-A0A496ZM92-F1
#
_cell.length_a   1.000
_cell.length_b   1.000
_cell.length_c   1.000
_cell.angle_alpha   90.00
_cell.angle_beta   90.00
_cell.angle_gamma   90.00
#
_symmetry.space_group_name_H-M   'P 1'
#
loop_
_entity.id
_entity.type
_entity.pdbx_description
1 polymer ?
#
loop_
_entity_poly.entity_id
_entity_poly.type
_entity_poly.pdbx_seq_one_letter_code
_entity_poly.pdbx_strand_id
1 'polypeptide(L)'
;MIKKSIIFLILFSASSGLFSEVFTPKYYLPGYTPLNFTELDYYKLDKGFSLSEFARPQLGSNYTTTTKEIDYEKGNVKLTCKLGNIELTEPVYVPLESYYENSFNELFHRTLDEKVSELLRNEERTDDLGLIPEIVIELPKVALPRAVRKFMGNKAGRLSLDGSQRLTFAGNSTKRSGEGTESNDNQDFDLDMTQDLNLRLRGTIGEKIHVNVNHQSTSDSDALPTPTEVNINYEGDEDEIVKRIDGGNISLALSGSQFISYNVSSEGLFGIKTDLEAGNLKVTAIMGKDEAKKNTQKYRGSSQADSTIIASKNYVKRRMYFIEQPDLLYELVEDSPIFGYNNNQIEIEDGKWKISAQGAGLLPDPEKPFALY
;
A
#
# COMPACT_ATOMS: atom_id res chain seq x y z
N MET A 1 30.68 -8.50 -8.97
CA MET A 1 30.31 -9.04 -10.30
C MET A 1 28.99 -8.47 -10.85
N ILE A 2 28.11 -7.92 -9.99
CA ILE A 2 26.82 -7.30 -10.32
C ILE A 2 26.92 -6.03 -11.20
N LYS A 3 28.02 -5.26 -11.11
CA LYS A 3 28.23 -4.05 -11.94
C LYS A 3 28.32 -4.32 -13.44
N LYS A 4 28.72 -5.52 -13.89
CA LYS A 4 28.94 -5.80 -15.33
C LYS A 4 27.68 -6.22 -16.10
N SER A 5 26.67 -6.77 -15.42
CA SER A 5 25.46 -7.28 -16.09
C SER A 5 24.43 -6.18 -16.40
N ILE A 6 24.30 -5.17 -15.52
CA ILE A 6 23.42 -4.02 -15.74
C ILE A 6 23.96 -3.13 -16.89
N ILE A 7 25.28 -3.03 -17.03
CA ILE A 7 25.93 -2.29 -18.12
C ILE A 7 25.61 -2.91 -19.49
N PHE A 8 25.49 -4.24 -19.59
CA PHE A 8 25.25 -4.92 -20.87
C PHE A 8 23.80 -4.74 -21.36
N LEU A 9 22.82 -4.69 -20.45
CA LEU A 9 21.41 -4.50 -20.79
C LEU A 9 21.09 -3.03 -21.19
N ILE A 10 21.83 -2.07 -20.62
CA ILE A 10 21.77 -0.65 -21.00
C ILE A 10 22.48 -0.40 -22.34
N LEU A 11 23.59 -1.11 -22.62
CA LEU A 11 24.32 -0.98 -23.90
C LEU A 11 23.53 -1.54 -25.09
N PHE A 12 22.75 -2.60 -24.91
CA PHE A 12 21.98 -3.20 -26.00
C PHE A 12 20.75 -2.36 -26.38
N SER A 13 20.08 -1.74 -25.40
CA SER A 13 18.99 -0.77 -25.66
C SER A 13 19.49 0.59 -26.16
N ALA A 14 20.73 0.97 -25.87
CA ALA A 14 21.34 2.20 -26.40
C ALA A 14 21.74 2.10 -27.88
N SER A 15 22.01 0.90 -28.41
CA SER A 15 22.45 0.72 -29.80
C SER A 15 21.39 1.04 -30.87
N SER A 16 20.10 1.03 -30.51
CA SER A 16 19.00 1.41 -31.42
C SER A 16 18.71 2.93 -31.44
N GLY A 17 19.42 3.73 -30.65
CA GLY A 17 19.28 5.19 -30.58
C GLY A 17 20.49 5.99 -31.09
N LEU A 18 21.49 5.35 -31.70
CA LEU A 18 22.74 5.98 -32.14
C LEU A 18 22.64 6.81 -33.44
N PHE A 19 21.45 7.30 -33.78
CA PHE A 19 21.34 8.38 -34.75
C PHE A 19 21.33 9.70 -34.00
N SER A 20 22.28 10.57 -34.35
CA SER A 20 22.31 11.99 -33.99
C SER A 20 20.90 12.57 -34.05
N GLU A 21 20.23 12.71 -32.90
CA GLU A 21 19.06 13.59 -32.82
C GLU A 21 19.55 14.97 -33.23
N VAL A 22 19.15 15.38 -34.43
CA VAL A 22 19.31 16.77 -34.87
C VAL A 22 18.66 17.62 -33.78
N PHE A 23 19.40 18.58 -33.23
CA PHE A 23 18.85 19.56 -32.31
C PHE A 23 17.65 20.23 -32.98
N THR A 24 16.45 19.78 -32.66
CA THR A 24 15.21 20.38 -33.15
C THR A 24 14.82 21.43 -32.13
N PRO A 25 15.02 22.73 -32.41
CA PRO A 25 14.45 23.76 -31.56
C PRO A 25 12.92 23.61 -31.54
N LYS A 26 12.35 23.57 -30.33
CA LYS A 26 10.90 23.66 -30.17
C LYS A 26 10.50 25.11 -30.31
N TYR A 27 9.82 25.43 -31.41
CA TYR A 27 9.18 26.72 -31.64
C TYR A 27 7.68 26.59 -31.41
N TYR A 28 7.14 27.44 -30.55
CA TYR A 28 5.71 27.54 -30.33
C TYR A 28 5.03 28.42 -31.39
N LEU A 29 3.72 28.24 -31.57
CA LEU A 29 2.94 29.03 -32.52
C LEU A 29 3.05 30.54 -32.20
N PRO A 30 3.09 31.43 -33.21
CA PRO A 30 3.05 32.87 -32.98
C PRO A 30 1.85 33.27 -32.10
N GLY A 31 2.12 33.98 -31.00
CA GLY A 31 1.10 34.39 -30.01
C GLY A 31 0.82 33.36 -28.90
N TYR A 32 1.37 32.14 -28.97
CA TYR A 32 1.31 31.16 -27.89
C TYR A 32 2.67 31.09 -27.18
N THR A 33 2.74 31.59 -25.95
CA THR A 33 3.95 31.49 -25.11
C THR A 33 3.61 30.69 -23.86
N PRO A 34 3.96 29.40 -23.80
CA PRO A 34 3.67 28.60 -22.61
C PRO A 34 4.56 29.04 -21.44
N LEU A 35 4.01 28.89 -20.24
CA LEU A 35 4.69 29.16 -18.98
C LEU A 35 5.15 27.83 -18.38
N ASN A 36 6.45 27.71 -18.14
CA ASN A 36 7.00 26.69 -17.26
C ASN A 36 7.23 27.31 -15.88
N PHE A 37 6.26 27.13 -14.99
CA PHE A 37 6.15 27.86 -13.73
C PHE A 37 6.22 29.38 -13.91
N THR A 38 7.38 30.00 -13.60
CA THR A 38 7.59 31.45 -13.67
C THR A 38 8.42 31.89 -14.88
N GLU A 39 8.84 30.95 -15.73
CA GLU A 39 9.65 31.21 -16.91
C GLU A 39 8.83 31.02 -18.19
N LEU A 40 9.08 31.87 -19.18
CA LEU A 40 8.48 31.73 -20.51
C LEU A 40 9.24 30.66 -21.29
N ASP A 41 8.57 29.55 -21.58
CA ASP A 41 9.12 28.44 -22.37
C ASP A 41 8.92 28.73 -23.86
N TYR A 42 9.54 29.79 -24.38
CA TYR A 42 9.38 30.20 -25.78
C TYR A 42 10.34 29.46 -26.73
N TYR A 43 11.56 29.20 -26.25
CA TYR A 43 12.61 28.56 -27.02
C TYR A 43 13.47 27.71 -26.10
N LYS A 44 13.54 26.42 -26.40
CA LYS A 44 14.38 25.47 -25.67
C LYS A 44 15.08 24.55 -26.64
N LEU A 45 16.37 24.35 -26.40
CA LEU A 45 17.11 23.25 -27.01
C LEU A 45 16.89 22.02 -26.15
N ASP A 46 16.41 20.93 -26.77
CA ASP A 46 16.21 19.67 -26.06
C ASP A 46 17.55 19.19 -25.48
N LYS A 47 17.48 18.69 -24.25
CA LYS A 47 18.62 18.06 -23.59
C LYS A 47 18.82 16.71 -24.28
N GLY A 48 19.57 16.69 -25.39
CA GLY A 48 19.94 15.43 -26.05
C GLY A 48 20.54 14.42 -25.06
N PHE A 49 20.45 13.13 -25.40
CA PHE A 49 21.03 12.06 -24.59
C PHE A 49 22.56 12.14 -24.63
N SER A 50 23.20 12.36 -23.49
CA SER A 50 24.67 12.40 -23.40
C SER A 50 25.11 11.53 -22.23
N LEU A 51 25.94 10.54 -22.55
CA LEU A 51 26.59 9.60 -21.62
C LEU A 51 27.95 10.11 -21.12
N SER A 52 28.39 11.31 -21.52
CA SER A 52 29.70 11.82 -21.13
C SER A 52 29.68 12.45 -19.75
N GLU A 53 30.67 12.10 -18.93
CA GLU A 53 30.95 12.71 -17.62
C GLU A 53 31.41 14.18 -17.72
N PHE A 54 31.84 14.62 -18.92
CA PHE A 54 32.18 16.01 -19.19
C PHE A 54 30.92 16.88 -19.28
N ALA A 55 30.93 18.01 -18.56
CA ALA A 55 29.97 19.07 -18.74
C ALA A 55 29.91 19.43 -20.23
N ARG A 56 28.73 19.25 -20.82
CA ARG A 56 28.46 19.47 -22.25
C ARG A 56 29.10 20.80 -22.69
N PRO A 57 29.83 20.86 -23.83
CA PRO A 57 30.23 22.14 -24.37
C PRO A 57 28.95 22.94 -24.62
N GLN A 58 28.72 23.95 -23.78
CA GLN A 58 27.61 24.88 -23.89
C GLN A 58 27.88 25.77 -25.10
N LEU A 59 27.72 25.21 -26.31
CA LEU A 59 27.79 25.95 -27.56
C LEU A 59 26.61 26.92 -27.59
N GLY A 60 26.80 28.10 -27.00
CA GLY A 60 25.84 29.20 -27.09
C GLY A 60 24.46 28.88 -26.51
N SER A 61 24.36 28.05 -25.46
CA SER A 61 23.15 27.99 -24.64
C SER A 61 23.03 29.29 -23.84
N ASN A 62 22.79 30.40 -24.54
CA ASN A 62 22.21 31.58 -23.95
C ASN A 62 20.84 31.12 -23.46
N TYR A 63 20.75 30.78 -22.17
CA TYR A 63 19.48 30.51 -21.53
C TYR A 63 18.64 31.76 -21.76
N THR A 64 17.52 31.59 -22.47
CA THR A 64 16.52 32.64 -22.58
C THR A 64 16.18 33.08 -21.18
N THR A 65 16.51 34.32 -20.84
CA THR A 65 16.27 34.85 -19.50
C THR A 65 14.92 35.52 -19.52
N THR A 66 14.02 35.09 -18.63
CA THR A 66 12.74 35.78 -18.45
C THR A 66 12.95 36.95 -17.51
N THR A 67 12.89 38.18 -18.03
CA THR A 67 12.84 39.40 -17.20
C THR A 67 11.44 39.57 -16.63
N LYS A 68 11.35 39.88 -15.33
CA LYS A 68 10.11 39.92 -14.57
C LYS A 68 9.93 41.32 -13.97
N GLU A 69 8.90 42.03 -14.41
CA GLU A 69 8.52 43.36 -13.90
C GLU A 69 7.20 43.23 -13.16
N ILE A 70 7.20 43.47 -11.85
CA ILE A 70 6.00 43.36 -11.01
C ILE A 70 5.29 44.71 -10.96
N ASP A 71 4.05 44.76 -11.43
CA ASP A 71 3.17 45.93 -11.30
C ASP A 71 2.16 45.67 -10.17
N TYR A 72 2.46 46.21 -8.99
CA TYR A 72 1.62 46.04 -7.80
C TYR A 72 0.28 46.79 -7.89
N GLU A 73 0.20 47.89 -8.65
CA GLU A 73 -1.03 48.67 -8.78
C GLU A 73 -2.03 47.97 -9.69
N LYS A 74 -1.55 47.36 -10.78
CA LYS A 74 -2.39 46.58 -11.70
C LYS A 74 -2.55 45.12 -11.29
N GLY A 75 -1.81 44.66 -10.29
CA GLY A 75 -1.89 43.29 -9.77
C GLY A 75 -1.41 42.23 -10.76
N ASN A 76 -0.48 42.57 -11.66
CA ASN A 76 0.02 41.67 -12.70
C ASN A 76 1.56 41.70 -12.75
N VAL A 77 2.16 40.62 -13.23
CA VAL A 77 3.58 40.49 -13.51
C VAL A 77 3.77 40.45 -15.01
N LYS A 78 4.57 41.38 -15.54
CA LYS A 78 4.97 41.43 -16.94
C LYS A 78 6.23 40.57 -17.11
N LEU A 79 6.11 39.55 -17.94
CA LEU A 79 7.17 38.61 -18.27
C LEU A 79 7.64 38.87 -19.71
N THR A 80 8.95 38.98 -19.90
CA THR A 80 9.56 39.17 -21.23
C THR A 80 10.74 38.24 -21.38
N CYS A 81 10.78 37.49 -22.46
CA CYS A 81 11.84 36.53 -22.73
C CYS A 81 12.95 37.20 -23.57
N LYS A 82 14.18 37.20 -23.05
CA LYS A 82 15.36 37.82 -23.69
C LYS A 82 16.44 36.79 -23.98
N LEU A 83 17.06 36.91 -25.15
CA LEU A 83 18.28 36.18 -25.52
C LEU A 83 19.43 37.19 -25.63
N GLY A 84 20.20 37.36 -24.55
CA GLY A 84 21.15 38.46 -24.45
C GLY A 84 20.41 39.81 -24.53
N ASN A 85 20.60 40.55 -25.62
CA ASN A 85 19.98 41.87 -25.85
C ASN A 85 18.74 41.82 -26.76
N ILE A 86 18.35 40.65 -27.27
CA ILE A 86 17.22 40.50 -28.21
C ILE A 86 15.98 40.05 -27.44
N GLU A 87 14.88 40.78 -27.58
CA GLU A 87 13.57 40.36 -27.07
C GLU A 87 12.95 39.35 -28.04
N LEU A 88 12.62 38.16 -27.54
CA LEU A 88 12.12 37.04 -28.35
C LEU A 88 10.58 37.00 -28.42
N THR A 89 9.90 37.59 -27.44
CA THR A 89 8.43 37.52 -27.31
C THR A 89 7.87 38.90 -26.99
N GLU A 90 6.60 39.08 -27.33
CA GLU A 90 5.81 40.16 -26.73
C GLU A 90 5.67 39.93 -25.21
N PRO A 91 5.50 41.00 -24.41
CA PRO A 91 5.34 40.87 -22.97
C PRO A 91 4.05 40.12 -22.60
N VAL A 92 4.19 39.08 -21.77
CA VAL A 92 3.06 38.31 -21.24
C VAL A 92 2.71 38.82 -19.85
N TYR A 93 1.45 39.18 -19.62
CA TYR A 93 0.98 39.62 -18.31
C TYR A 93 0.32 38.46 -17.57
N VAL A 94 0.86 38.11 -16.41
CA VAL A 94 0.36 37.05 -15.53
C VAL A 94 -0.25 37.70 -14.28
N PRO A 95 -1.46 37.31 -13.84
CA PRO A 95 -2.00 37.77 -12.57
C PRO A 95 -1.03 37.48 -11.42
N LEU A 96 -0.88 38.43 -10.50
CA LEU A 96 0.10 38.36 -9.41
C LEU A 96 -0.11 37.12 -8.52
N GLU A 97 -1.35 36.73 -8.26
CA GLU A 97 -1.66 35.51 -7.49
C GLU A 97 -1.18 34.25 -8.21
N SER A 98 -1.47 34.12 -9.52
CA SER A 98 -1.02 32.99 -10.33
C SER A 98 0.50 32.93 -10.44
N TYR A 99 1.15 34.09 -10.51
CA TYR A 99 2.61 34.16 -10.49
C TYR A 99 3.20 33.65 -9.17
N TYR A 100 2.62 34.02 -8.02
CA TYR A 100 3.07 33.52 -6.73
C TYR A 100 2.82 32.01 -6.57
N GLU A 101 1.69 31.51 -7.05
CA GLU A 101 1.39 30.08 -7.03
C GLU A 101 2.40 29.28 -7.86
N ASN A 102 2.68 29.74 -9.08
CA ASN A 102 3.70 29.14 -9.93
C ASN A 102 5.09 29.21 -9.31
N SER A 103 5.46 30.35 -8.71
CA SER A 103 6.74 30.54 -8.01
C SER A 103 6.88 29.56 -6.84
N PHE A 104 5.81 29.36 -6.10
CA PHE A 104 5.77 28.42 -4.99
C PHE A 104 5.93 26.98 -5.49
N ASN A 105 5.19 26.58 -6.52
CA ASN A 105 5.25 25.24 -7.08
C ASN A 105 6.66 24.92 -7.63
N GLU A 106 7.29 25.85 -8.34
CA GLU A 106 8.65 25.70 -8.87
C GLU A 106 9.66 25.42 -7.74
N LEU A 107 9.57 26.25 -6.69
CA LEU A 107 10.45 26.19 -5.54
C LEU A 107 10.25 24.92 -4.72
N PHE A 108 9.00 24.50 -4.53
CA PHE A 108 8.67 23.26 -3.85
C PHE A 108 9.27 22.05 -4.56
N HIS A 109 9.01 21.90 -5.86
CA HIS A 109 9.54 20.78 -6.64
C HIS A 109 11.06 20.75 -6.64
N ARG A 110 11.70 21.90 -6.87
CA ARG A 110 13.16 22.00 -6.83
C ARG A 110 13.72 21.60 -5.47
N THR A 111 13.14 22.11 -4.39
CA THR A 111 13.60 21.80 -3.02
C THR A 111 13.41 20.31 -2.70
N LEU A 112 12.28 19.73 -3.14
CA LEU A 112 12.00 18.31 -2.99
C LEU A 112 13.01 17.45 -3.76
N ASP A 113 13.27 17.77 -5.02
CA ASP A 113 14.24 17.07 -5.87
C ASP A 113 15.66 17.15 -5.29
N GLU A 114 16.07 18.34 -4.82
CA GLU A 114 17.35 18.55 -4.14
C GLU A 114 17.46 17.68 -2.88
N LYS A 115 16.42 17.68 -2.04
CA LYS A 115 16.38 16.88 -0.81
C LYS A 115 16.42 15.39 -1.12
N VAL A 116 15.58 14.91 -2.03
CA VAL A 116 15.57 13.50 -2.47
C VAL A 116 16.95 13.10 -3.02
N SER A 117 17.56 13.95 -3.84
CA SER A 117 18.89 13.69 -4.40
C SER A 117 19.99 13.66 -3.32
N GLU A 118 19.92 14.52 -2.32
CA GLU A 118 20.79 14.51 -1.14
C GLU A 118 20.62 13.19 -0.35
N LEU A 119 19.38 12.73 -0.15
CA LEU A 119 19.08 11.47 0.52
C LEU A 119 19.66 10.26 -0.21
N LEU A 120 19.55 10.25 -1.54
CA LEU A 120 20.03 9.15 -2.39
C LEU A 120 21.56 9.12 -2.52
N ARG A 121 22.26 10.24 -2.27
CA ARG A 121 23.72 10.38 -2.46
C ARG A 121 24.55 10.11 -1.22
N ASN A 122 23.99 10.16 -0.02
CA ASN A 122 24.76 9.93 1.21
C ASN A 122 25.09 8.44 1.37
N GLU A 123 26.28 8.05 0.89
CA GLU A 123 26.85 6.70 0.93
C GLU A 123 27.42 6.30 2.32
N GLU A 124 27.62 7.23 3.25
CA GLU A 124 28.14 6.97 4.62
C GLU A 124 27.03 6.66 5.64
N ARG A 125 26.21 5.64 5.38
CA ARG A 125 25.20 5.21 6.35
C ARG A 125 25.62 3.90 7.00
N THR A 126 25.98 3.96 8.27
CA THR A 126 26.19 2.80 9.15
C THR A 126 24.90 1.99 9.24
N ASP A 127 25.01 0.67 9.11
CA ASP A 127 23.92 -0.32 9.00
C ASP A 127 22.80 -0.29 10.08
N ASP A 128 22.92 0.57 11.11
CA ASP A 128 22.05 0.64 12.29
C ASP A 128 20.98 1.77 12.26
N LEU A 129 20.97 2.63 11.23
CA LEU A 129 19.96 3.69 11.07
C LEU A 129 19.13 3.43 9.81
N GLY A 130 17.80 3.41 9.98
CA GLY A 130 16.82 3.18 8.92
C GLY A 130 17.11 3.91 7.60
N LEU A 131 16.65 3.32 6.51
CA LEU A 131 17.00 3.63 5.12
C LEU A 131 16.59 5.03 4.65
N ILE A 132 15.87 5.82 5.47
CA ILE A 132 15.40 7.15 5.06
C ILE A 132 15.50 8.12 6.25
N PRO A 133 16.23 9.25 6.14
CA PRO A 133 16.27 10.28 7.16
C PRO A 133 15.10 11.27 6.98
N GLU A 134 14.92 12.13 7.98
CA GLU A 134 13.88 13.15 7.99
C GLU A 134 14.00 14.14 6.81
N ILE A 135 12.89 14.36 6.09
CA ILE A 135 12.79 15.36 5.02
C ILE A 135 12.20 16.65 5.60
N VAL A 136 13.07 17.63 5.84
CA VAL A 136 12.63 18.98 6.20
C VAL A 136 12.47 19.79 4.91
N ILE A 137 11.23 20.10 4.55
CA ILE A 137 10.93 21.02 3.45
C ILE A 137 10.66 22.39 4.07
N GLU A 138 11.72 23.19 4.17
CA GLU A 138 11.59 24.58 4.61
C GLU A 138 11.01 25.42 3.48
N LEU A 139 9.69 25.63 3.51
CA LEU A 139 9.03 26.52 2.57
C LEU A 139 9.41 27.97 2.90
N PRO A 140 10.01 28.74 1.98
CA PRO A 140 10.42 30.09 2.28
C PRO A 140 9.20 31.00 2.45
N LYS A 141 9.21 31.73 3.58
CA LYS A 141 8.10 32.55 4.08
C LYS A 141 7.70 33.72 3.16
N VAL A 142 8.50 34.03 2.15
CA VAL A 142 8.41 35.27 1.37
C VAL A 142 7.40 35.19 0.21
N ALA A 143 6.90 34.00 -0.16
CA ALA A 143 6.02 33.84 -1.33
C ALA A 143 4.96 32.74 -1.19
N LEU A 144 4.33 32.57 -0.01
CA LEU A 144 3.11 31.74 0.08
C LEU A 144 1.91 32.57 -0.41
N PRO A 145 1.25 32.19 -1.54
CA PRO A 145 0.00 32.80 -1.99
C PRO A 145 -1.03 32.80 -0.86
N ARG A 146 -2.00 33.73 -0.90
CA ARG A 146 -2.99 33.83 0.18
C ARG A 146 -3.79 32.53 0.32
N ALA A 147 -4.08 31.87 -0.80
CA ALA A 147 -4.77 30.59 -0.83
C ALA A 147 -3.98 29.47 -0.12
N VAL A 148 -2.68 29.36 -0.42
CA VAL A 148 -1.80 28.35 0.18
C VAL A 148 -1.60 28.61 1.66
N ARG A 149 -1.43 29.88 2.07
CA ARG A 149 -1.31 30.27 3.48
C ARG A 149 -2.57 29.99 4.29
N LYS A 150 -3.74 30.19 3.70
CA LYS A 150 -5.03 29.86 4.34
C LYS A 150 -5.13 28.37 4.65
N PHE A 151 -4.64 27.52 3.74
CA PHE A 151 -4.74 26.06 3.86
C PHE A 151 -3.57 25.42 4.65
N MET A 152 -2.36 25.98 4.56
CA MET A 152 -1.16 25.41 5.19
C MET A 152 -0.74 26.15 6.48
N GLY A 153 -1.24 27.35 6.74
CA GLY A 153 -0.80 28.17 7.88
C GLY A 153 0.50 28.93 7.61
N ASN A 154 1.10 29.48 8.67
CA ASN A 154 2.26 30.39 8.59
C ASN A 154 3.61 29.72 8.89
N LYS A 155 3.63 28.42 9.20
CA LYS A 155 4.84 27.65 9.50
C LYS A 155 5.23 26.73 8.34
N ALA A 156 6.51 26.42 8.25
CA ALA A 156 7.01 25.42 7.32
C ALA A 156 6.56 24.02 7.76
N GLY A 157 6.32 23.13 6.79
CA GLY A 157 6.04 21.73 7.05
C GLY A 157 7.30 20.94 7.38
N ARG A 158 7.15 19.90 8.20
CA ARG A 158 8.20 18.94 8.53
C ARG A 158 7.68 17.54 8.31
N LEU A 159 8.38 16.76 7.48
CA LEU A 159 7.94 15.43 7.10
C LEU A 159 9.06 14.42 7.35
N SER A 160 8.92 13.64 8.42
CA SER A 160 9.81 12.50 8.66
C SER A 160 9.36 11.30 7.85
N LEU A 161 10.23 10.79 6.99
CA LEU A 161 10.06 9.50 6.35
C LEU A 161 11.12 8.56 6.94
N ASP A 162 10.67 7.51 7.61
CA ASP A 162 11.48 6.43 8.17
C ASP A 162 11.10 5.13 7.46
N GLY A 163 12.04 4.19 7.34
CA GLY A 163 11.71 2.91 6.75
C GLY A 163 12.89 2.01 6.42
N SER A 164 12.56 0.84 5.90
CA SER A 164 13.51 -0.12 5.37
C SER A 164 12.97 -0.80 4.12
N GLN A 165 13.82 -1.00 3.12
CA GLN A 165 13.57 -1.77 1.93
C GLN A 165 14.61 -2.89 1.82
N ARG A 166 14.16 -4.13 1.70
CA ARG A 166 15.01 -5.28 1.36
C ARG A 166 14.61 -5.80 -0.01
N LEU A 167 15.59 -6.03 -0.87
CA LEU A 167 15.39 -6.63 -2.17
C LEU A 167 16.21 -7.93 -2.25
N THR A 168 15.53 -9.04 -2.41
CA THR A 168 16.12 -10.38 -2.49
C THR A 168 15.93 -10.91 -3.90
N PHE A 169 17.02 -11.33 -4.54
CA PHE A 169 16.99 -11.99 -5.84
C PHE A 169 17.42 -13.44 -5.65
N ALA A 170 16.56 -14.37 -6.06
CA ALA A 170 16.85 -15.80 -6.07
C ALA A 170 16.68 -16.34 -7.49
N GLY A 171 17.73 -16.98 -8.03
CA GLY A 171 17.67 -17.65 -9.32
C GLY A 171 17.67 -19.17 -9.14
N ASN A 172 16.67 -19.86 -9.67
CA ASN A 172 16.63 -21.32 -9.68
C ASN A 172 16.78 -21.83 -11.12
N SER A 173 17.69 -22.77 -11.35
CA SER A 173 17.82 -23.43 -12.67
C SER A 173 17.60 -24.92 -12.51
N THR A 174 16.53 -25.43 -13.13
CA THR A 174 16.18 -26.85 -13.10
C THR A 174 16.43 -27.46 -14.48
N LYS A 175 17.31 -28.45 -14.55
CA LYS A 175 17.50 -29.27 -15.75
C LYS A 175 16.77 -30.60 -15.55
N ARG A 176 15.78 -30.90 -16.40
CA ARG A 176 15.11 -32.21 -16.40
C ARG A 176 15.55 -33.02 -17.63
N SER A 177 16.13 -34.19 -17.40
CA SER A 177 16.38 -35.18 -18.44
C SER A 177 15.40 -36.34 -18.28
N GLY A 178 14.49 -36.52 -19.24
CA GLY A 178 13.63 -37.70 -19.32
C GLY A 178 14.14 -38.68 -20.36
N GLU A 179 14.38 -39.93 -19.98
CA GLU A 179 14.60 -41.02 -20.96
C GLU A 179 13.25 -41.42 -21.56
N GLY A 180 12.90 -40.88 -22.73
CA GLY A 180 11.68 -41.31 -23.41
C GLY A 180 11.16 -40.46 -24.57
N THR A 181 11.69 -39.28 -24.82
CA THR A 181 11.25 -38.44 -25.95
C THR A 181 12.43 -37.76 -26.62
N GLU A 182 12.51 -37.89 -27.95
CA GLU A 182 13.46 -37.17 -28.79
C GLU A 182 13.28 -35.66 -28.59
N SER A 183 14.38 -34.99 -28.23
CA SER A 183 14.58 -33.54 -28.23
C SER A 183 13.62 -32.71 -27.36
N ASN A 184 13.99 -32.49 -26.09
CA ASN A 184 14.28 -31.13 -25.64
C ASN A 184 15.00 -31.17 -24.27
N ASP A 185 16.24 -30.68 -24.24
CA ASP A 185 16.93 -30.29 -23.00
C ASP A 185 16.16 -29.08 -22.41
N ASN A 186 15.10 -29.30 -21.63
CA ASN A 186 14.37 -28.21 -20.98
C ASN A 186 15.18 -27.74 -19.76
N GLN A 187 16.00 -26.72 -19.96
CA GLN A 187 16.56 -25.90 -18.89
C GLN A 187 15.53 -24.83 -18.52
N ASP A 188 14.87 -25.00 -17.38
CA ASP A 188 13.99 -23.98 -16.82
C ASP A 188 14.86 -23.06 -15.94
N PHE A 189 14.92 -21.77 -16.25
CA PHE A 189 15.52 -20.75 -15.39
C PHE A 189 14.41 -19.87 -14.84
N ASP A 190 14.28 -19.86 -13.52
CA ASP A 190 13.33 -19.04 -12.78
C ASP A 190 14.10 -17.97 -11.99
N LEU A 191 13.62 -16.74 -12.04
CA LEU A 191 14.16 -15.62 -11.30
C LEU A 191 13.07 -15.08 -10.39
N ASP A 192 13.22 -15.33 -9.11
CA ASP A 192 12.37 -14.80 -8.05
C ASP A 192 12.97 -13.51 -7.50
N MET A 193 12.14 -12.48 -7.40
CA MET A 193 12.49 -11.19 -6.84
C MET A 193 11.50 -10.85 -5.74
N THR A 194 11.96 -10.90 -4.50
CA THR A 194 11.18 -10.56 -3.32
C THR A 194 11.57 -9.16 -2.83
N GLN A 195 10.59 -8.28 -2.69
CA GLN A 195 10.73 -6.95 -2.11
C GLN A 195 9.98 -6.86 -0.76
N ASP A 196 10.72 -6.61 0.31
CA ASP A 196 10.14 -6.23 1.61
C ASP A 196 10.24 -4.72 1.76
N LEU A 197 9.11 -4.03 1.91
CA LEU A 197 9.06 -2.58 2.08
C LEU A 197 8.33 -2.23 3.37
N ASN A 198 9.00 -1.54 4.27
CA ASN A 198 8.41 -0.99 5.49
C ASN A 198 8.68 0.53 5.51
N LEU A 199 7.63 1.33 5.42
CA LEU A 199 7.71 2.79 5.38
C LEU A 199 6.79 3.40 6.42
N ARG A 200 7.28 4.45 7.07
CA ARG A 200 6.56 5.25 8.06
C ARG A 200 6.79 6.71 7.73
N LEU A 201 5.77 7.35 7.21
CA LEU A 201 5.76 8.78 6.93
C LEU A 201 4.96 9.49 8.03
N ARG A 202 5.60 10.38 8.78
CA ARG A 202 4.92 11.19 9.79
C ARG A 202 5.35 12.64 9.68
N GLY A 203 4.41 13.56 9.78
CA GLY A 203 4.75 14.96 9.76
C GLY A 203 3.56 15.88 9.74
N THR A 204 3.87 17.16 9.68
CA THR A 204 2.90 18.21 9.46
C THR A 204 3.26 18.99 8.22
N ILE A 205 2.27 19.33 7.40
CA ILE A 205 2.43 20.25 6.28
C ILE A 205 1.87 21.59 6.79
N GLY A 206 2.81 22.45 7.19
CA GLY A 206 2.51 23.69 7.91
C GLY A 206 1.87 23.44 9.27
N GLU A 207 0.78 24.16 9.57
CA GLU A 207 0.11 24.13 10.88
C GLU A 207 -1.18 23.30 10.90
N LYS A 208 -1.77 23.07 9.73
CA LYS A 208 -3.15 22.57 9.63
C LYS A 208 -3.25 21.14 9.11
N ILE A 209 -2.22 20.61 8.47
CA ILE A 209 -2.27 19.29 7.84
C ILE A 209 -1.33 18.35 8.57
N HIS A 210 -1.86 17.23 9.04
CA HIS A 210 -1.14 16.16 9.70
C HIS A 210 -1.15 14.93 8.80
N VAL A 211 0.02 14.34 8.57
CA VAL A 211 0.18 13.17 7.71
C VAL A 211 0.80 12.07 8.54
N ASN A 212 0.17 10.90 8.55
CA ASN A 212 0.67 9.67 9.16
C ASN A 212 0.34 8.51 8.22
N VAL A 213 1.35 7.99 7.51
CA VAL A 213 1.21 6.86 6.60
C VAL A 213 2.14 5.75 7.05
N ASN A 214 1.58 4.57 7.32
CA ASN A 214 2.32 3.36 7.58
C ASN A 214 2.06 2.37 6.44
N HIS A 215 3.12 1.97 5.76
CA HIS A 215 3.05 1.02 4.66
C HIS A 215 3.98 -0.14 4.96
N GLN A 216 3.42 -1.34 5.09
CA GLN A 216 4.18 -2.56 5.20
C GLN A 216 3.74 -3.52 4.08
N SER A 217 4.65 -3.80 3.16
CA SER A 217 4.46 -4.75 2.07
C SER A 217 5.44 -5.91 2.22
N THR A 218 4.90 -7.11 2.11
CA THR A 218 5.65 -8.37 1.92
C THR A 218 5.21 -8.90 0.57
N SER A 219 6.15 -9.33 -0.27
CA SER A 219 5.90 -9.67 -1.68
C SER A 219 5.00 -10.90 -1.93
N ASP A 220 4.40 -11.47 -0.90
CA ASP A 220 3.60 -12.70 -0.98
C ASP A 220 2.15 -12.48 -1.48
N SER A 221 1.75 -11.26 -1.88
CA SER A 221 0.36 -10.99 -2.31
C SER A 221 0.28 -10.33 -3.69
N ASP A 222 -0.34 -11.03 -4.65
CA ASP A 222 -0.67 -10.63 -6.04
C ASP A 222 -1.65 -9.44 -6.17
N ALA A 223 -1.82 -8.62 -5.14
CA ALA A 223 -2.63 -7.40 -5.19
C ALA A 223 -1.72 -6.20 -4.92
N LEU A 224 -1.92 -5.13 -5.69
CA LEU A 224 -1.29 -3.83 -5.49
C LEU A 224 -1.14 -3.53 -3.99
N PRO A 225 0.07 -3.26 -3.48
CA PRO A 225 0.27 -3.10 -2.05
C PRO A 225 -0.43 -1.83 -1.59
N THR A 226 -1.64 -1.97 -1.04
CA THR A 226 -2.35 -0.87 -0.39
C THR A 226 -1.58 -0.51 0.89
N PRO A 227 -1.34 0.78 1.18
CA PRO A 227 -0.79 1.15 2.47
C PRO A 227 -1.68 0.59 3.58
N THR A 228 -1.03 -0.02 4.57
CA THR A 228 -1.70 -0.67 5.69
C THR A 228 -2.49 0.33 6.51
N GLU A 229 -1.97 1.56 6.63
CA GLU A 229 -2.64 2.65 7.33
C GLU A 229 -2.28 4.00 6.69
N VAL A 230 -3.29 4.79 6.36
CA VAL A 230 -3.18 6.16 5.84
C VAL A 230 -4.06 7.05 6.68
N ASN A 231 -3.49 7.99 7.41
CA ASN A 231 -4.24 9.00 8.15
C ASN A 231 -3.74 10.37 7.72
N ILE A 232 -4.60 11.13 7.04
CA ILE A 232 -4.35 12.51 6.65
C ILE A 232 -5.44 13.37 7.27
N ASN A 233 -5.07 14.31 8.12
CA ASN A 233 -6.01 15.14 8.88
C ASN A 233 -5.74 16.61 8.58
N TYR A 234 -6.77 17.34 8.17
CA TYR A 234 -6.78 18.79 8.11
C TYR A 234 -7.52 19.33 9.32
N GLU A 235 -6.95 20.30 10.04
CA GLU A 235 -7.57 21.03 11.14
C GLU A 235 -7.69 22.51 10.77
N GLY A 236 -8.92 22.99 10.67
CA GLY A 236 -9.22 24.39 10.38
C GLY A 236 -9.22 25.26 11.65
N ASP A 237 -9.06 26.56 11.46
CA ASP A 237 -9.08 27.53 12.58
C ASP A 237 -10.50 27.69 13.18
N GLU A 238 -10.60 28.36 14.33
CA GLU A 238 -11.86 28.62 15.04
C GLU A 238 -12.90 29.37 14.19
N ASP A 239 -12.46 30.21 13.24
CA ASP A 239 -13.33 31.00 12.37
C ASP A 239 -13.68 30.30 11.04
N GLU A 240 -13.09 29.14 10.75
CA GLU A 240 -13.34 28.42 9.50
C GLU A 240 -14.61 27.57 9.57
N ILE A 241 -15.37 27.52 8.46
CA ILE A 241 -16.54 26.62 8.35
C ILE A 241 -16.09 25.15 8.34
N VAL A 242 -14.96 24.86 7.68
CA VAL A 242 -14.38 23.53 7.65
C VAL A 242 -13.56 23.35 8.91
N LYS A 243 -14.02 22.51 9.83
CA LYS A 243 -13.33 22.24 11.09
C LYS A 243 -12.30 21.14 10.96
N ARG A 244 -12.68 20.05 10.29
CA ARG A 244 -11.78 18.91 10.11
C ARG A 244 -12.06 18.16 8.82
N ILE A 245 -11.00 17.70 8.16
CA ILE A 245 -11.09 16.72 7.06
C ILE A 245 -10.16 15.57 7.40
N ASP A 246 -10.70 14.37 7.60
CA ASP A 246 -9.95 13.14 7.80
C ASP A 246 -9.99 12.31 6.52
N GLY A 247 -8.84 11.80 6.06
CA GLY A 247 -8.71 10.98 4.87
C GLY A 247 -7.89 9.71 5.12
N GLY A 248 -8.30 8.62 4.48
CA GLY A 248 -7.73 7.29 4.63
C GLY A 248 -8.50 6.46 5.66
N ASN A 249 -7.84 5.91 6.68
CA ASN A 249 -8.49 5.12 7.71
C ASN A 249 -9.28 6.03 8.66
N ILE A 250 -10.60 6.02 8.54
CA ILE A 250 -11.52 6.81 9.36
C ILE A 250 -12.33 5.90 10.28
N SER A 251 -12.65 6.42 11.47
CA SER A 251 -13.57 5.78 12.41
C SER A 251 -14.88 6.56 12.48
N LEU A 252 -16.00 5.84 12.50
CA LEU A 252 -17.31 6.42 12.71
C LEU A 252 -17.90 5.94 14.04
N ALA A 253 -18.17 6.89 14.92
CA ALA A 253 -18.97 6.71 16.11
C ALA A 253 -20.12 7.73 16.08
N LEU A 254 -21.27 7.32 15.55
CA LEU A 254 -22.49 8.12 15.68
C LEU A 254 -23.11 7.81 17.04
N SER A 255 -23.07 8.78 17.95
CA SER A 255 -23.84 8.73 19.19
C SER A 255 -25.32 8.60 18.82
N GLY A 256 -25.91 7.42 19.02
CA GLY A 256 -27.30 7.16 18.67
C GLY A 256 -28.22 8.18 19.34
N SER A 257 -28.91 9.01 18.56
CA SER A 257 -30.04 9.77 19.07
C SER A 257 -31.21 8.80 19.29
N GLN A 258 -32.18 9.16 20.13
CA GLN A 258 -33.40 8.36 20.34
C GLN A 258 -34.18 8.06 19.04
N PHE A 259 -33.85 8.75 17.94
CA PHE A 259 -34.47 8.60 16.62
C PHE A 259 -33.72 7.64 15.68
N ILE A 260 -32.54 7.14 16.07
CA ILE A 260 -31.73 6.22 15.28
C ILE A 260 -31.54 4.92 16.07
N SER A 261 -32.39 3.92 15.83
CA SER A 261 -32.35 2.60 16.50
C SER A 261 -31.14 1.72 16.16
N TYR A 262 -30.20 2.23 15.37
CA TYR A 262 -29.00 1.50 14.96
C TYR A 262 -27.76 2.29 15.37
N ASN A 263 -27.00 1.75 16.33
CA ASN A 263 -25.66 2.22 16.60
C ASN A 263 -24.79 1.83 15.40
N VAL A 264 -24.63 2.74 14.44
CA VAL A 264 -23.67 2.58 13.35
C VAL A 264 -22.31 3.03 13.89
N SER A 265 -21.63 2.13 14.59
CA SER A 265 -20.18 2.22 14.73
C SER A 265 -19.55 1.40 13.62
N SER A 266 -18.58 1.99 12.93
CA SER A 266 -17.69 1.25 12.04
C SER A 266 -16.26 1.72 12.27
N GLU A 267 -15.39 0.77 12.58
CA GLU A 267 -13.96 0.97 12.78
C GLU A 267 -13.26 0.35 11.57
N GLY A 268 -12.35 1.09 10.93
CA GLY A 268 -11.63 0.60 9.74
C GLY A 268 -12.33 0.89 8.41
N LEU A 269 -13.00 2.04 8.29
CA LEU A 269 -13.45 2.54 6.99
C LEU A 269 -12.26 3.18 6.26
N PHE A 270 -12.07 2.88 4.97
CA PHE A 270 -11.16 3.65 4.13
C PHE A 270 -11.96 4.68 3.32
N GLY A 271 -11.75 5.97 3.60
CA GLY A 271 -12.56 7.03 2.99
C GLY A 271 -12.18 8.44 3.41
N ILE A 272 -13.12 9.36 3.21
CA ILE A 272 -13.02 10.77 3.57
C ILE A 272 -14.15 11.10 4.55
N LYS A 273 -13.82 11.82 5.61
CA LYS A 273 -14.74 12.39 6.58
C LYS A 273 -14.51 13.89 6.67
N THR A 274 -15.57 14.66 6.61
CA THR A 274 -15.53 16.13 6.69
C THR A 274 -16.46 16.61 7.78
N ASP A 275 -15.94 17.38 8.73
CA ASP A 275 -16.68 18.05 9.79
C ASP A 275 -16.79 19.56 9.46
N LEU A 276 -18.02 20.04 9.27
CA LEU A 276 -18.36 21.43 8.99
C LEU A 276 -19.13 22.04 10.17
N GLU A 277 -18.80 23.26 10.55
CA GLU A 277 -19.50 24.00 11.60
C GLU A 277 -19.82 25.43 11.13
N ALA A 278 -21.11 25.76 11.07
CA ALA A 278 -21.59 27.09 10.73
C ALA A 278 -22.47 27.60 11.88
N GLY A 279 -21.85 28.35 12.80
CA GLY A 279 -22.51 28.78 14.04
C GLY A 279 -22.89 27.58 14.90
N ASN A 280 -24.19 27.38 15.14
CA ASN A 280 -24.70 26.23 15.92
C ASN A 280 -24.99 24.98 15.07
N LEU A 281 -24.84 25.06 13.75
CA LEU A 281 -25.08 23.93 12.85
C LEU A 281 -23.79 23.12 12.66
N LYS A 282 -23.82 21.84 13.04
CA LYS A 282 -22.73 20.88 12.82
C LYS A 282 -23.15 19.85 11.79
N VAL A 283 -22.38 19.73 10.72
CA VAL A 283 -22.61 18.77 9.64
C VAL A 283 -21.36 17.91 9.49
N THR A 284 -21.50 16.60 9.70
CA THR A 284 -20.46 15.62 9.42
C THR A 284 -20.85 14.82 8.19
N ALA A 285 -20.01 14.84 7.15
CA ALA A 285 -20.18 14.06 5.93
C ALA A 285 -19.12 12.98 5.86
N ILE A 286 -19.51 11.76 5.46
CA ILE A 286 -18.61 10.61 5.39
C ILE A 286 -18.86 9.88 4.08
N MET A 287 -17.79 9.58 3.36
CA MET A 287 -17.80 8.79 2.14
C MET A 287 -16.62 7.84 2.17
N GLY A 288 -16.88 6.53 2.18
CA GLY A 288 -15.81 5.54 2.27
C GLY A 288 -16.30 4.12 2.02
N LYS A 289 -15.35 3.21 1.88
CA LYS A 289 -15.57 1.77 1.77
C LYS A 289 -15.32 1.11 3.12
N ASP A 290 -16.24 0.26 3.54
CA ASP A 290 -16.07 -0.58 4.72
C ASP A 290 -15.19 -1.77 4.39
N GLU A 291 -14.01 -1.80 4.99
CA GLU A 291 -13.07 -2.93 4.90
C GLU A 291 -13.15 -3.83 6.14
N ALA A 292 -13.97 -3.48 7.14
CA ALA A 292 -14.09 -4.21 8.38
C ALA A 292 -14.97 -5.46 8.23
N LYS A 293 -14.39 -6.63 8.53
CA LYS A 293 -15.14 -7.87 8.61
C LYS A 293 -15.80 -7.99 9.99
N LYS A 294 -17.09 -7.63 10.08
CA LYS A 294 -17.86 -7.74 11.33
C LYS A 294 -18.02 -9.21 11.73
N ASN A 295 -17.41 -9.62 12.85
CA ASN A 295 -17.61 -10.94 13.45
C ASN A 295 -18.41 -10.80 14.74
N THR A 296 -19.70 -11.15 14.70
CA THR A 296 -20.58 -11.07 15.86
C THR A 296 -20.60 -12.42 16.57
N GLN A 297 -19.95 -12.50 17.74
CA GLN A 297 -20.03 -13.68 18.61
C GLN A 297 -21.07 -13.45 19.71
N LYS A 298 -21.91 -14.46 19.95
CA LYS A 298 -22.90 -14.44 21.03
C LYS A 298 -22.43 -15.36 22.16
N TYR A 299 -22.23 -14.79 23.34
CA TYR A 299 -21.86 -15.53 24.54
C TYR A 299 -23.11 -15.83 25.38
N ARG A 300 -23.17 -17.02 25.97
CA ARG A 300 -24.17 -17.37 27.00
C ARG A 300 -23.43 -17.92 28.22
N GLY A 301 -23.42 -17.16 29.33
CA GLY A 301 -22.68 -17.52 30.53
C GLY A 301 -21.15 -17.37 30.36
N SER A 302 -20.38 -18.30 30.91
CA SER A 302 -18.90 -18.32 30.84
C SER A 302 -18.33 -19.07 29.61
N SER A 303 -19.18 -19.59 28.73
CA SER A 303 -18.76 -20.40 27.59
C SER A 303 -19.12 -19.74 26.26
N GLN A 304 -18.19 -19.84 25.31
CA GLN A 304 -18.43 -19.50 23.91
C GLN A 304 -19.50 -20.44 23.35
N ALA A 305 -20.60 -19.89 22.85
CA ALA A 305 -21.68 -20.68 22.26
C ALA A 305 -21.43 -20.86 20.76
N ASP A 306 -20.58 -21.83 20.40
CA ASP A 306 -20.48 -22.28 19.01
C ASP A 306 -21.64 -23.21 18.70
N SER A 307 -22.65 -22.72 17.99
CA SER A 307 -23.74 -23.57 17.51
C SER A 307 -23.30 -24.30 16.23
N THR A 308 -22.85 -25.54 16.35
CA THR A 308 -22.70 -26.42 15.18
C THR A 308 -24.03 -27.04 14.82
N ILE A 309 -24.56 -26.74 13.64
CA ILE A 309 -25.75 -27.41 13.10
C ILE A 309 -25.27 -28.61 12.28
N ILE A 310 -25.41 -29.82 12.83
CA ILE A 310 -25.12 -31.06 12.11
C ILE A 310 -26.44 -31.61 11.57
N ALA A 311 -26.60 -31.63 10.25
CA ALA A 311 -27.75 -32.28 9.63
C ALA A 311 -27.68 -33.80 9.87
N SER A 312 -28.79 -34.44 10.26
CA SER A 312 -28.83 -35.87 10.58
C SER A 312 -28.31 -36.79 9.46
N LYS A 313 -28.38 -36.33 8.20
CA LYS A 313 -27.83 -37.04 7.04
C LYS A 313 -26.29 -37.08 6.99
N ASN A 314 -25.60 -36.16 7.67
CA ASN A 314 -24.15 -36.03 7.69
C ASN A 314 -23.52 -36.90 8.81
N TYR A 315 -24.09 -38.08 9.08
CA TYR A 315 -23.48 -39.03 9.99
C TYR A 315 -22.20 -39.62 9.37
N VAL A 316 -21.24 -39.99 10.21
CA VAL A 316 -20.00 -40.62 9.73
C VAL A 316 -20.32 -42.06 9.30
N LYS A 317 -20.31 -42.31 7.99
CA LYS A 317 -20.57 -43.64 7.43
C LYS A 317 -19.55 -44.65 7.95
N ARG A 318 -19.99 -45.90 8.13
CA ARG A 318 -19.13 -47.05 8.49
C ARG A 318 -18.35 -46.88 9.81
N ARG A 319 -18.89 -46.11 10.76
CA ARG A 319 -18.32 -46.01 12.12
C ARG A 319 -19.16 -46.67 13.21
N MET A 320 -20.48 -46.73 13.02
CA MET A 320 -21.39 -47.36 13.98
C MET A 320 -22.02 -48.56 13.28
N TYR A 321 -21.97 -49.70 13.94
CA TYR A 321 -22.49 -50.97 13.43
C TYR A 321 -23.50 -51.50 14.45
N PHE A 322 -24.61 -52.02 13.95
CA PHE A 322 -25.57 -52.75 14.76
C PHE A 322 -25.13 -54.21 14.86
N ILE A 323 -25.13 -54.77 16.07
CA ILE A 323 -24.83 -56.17 16.33
C ILE A 323 -26.14 -56.84 16.69
N GLU A 324 -26.60 -57.77 15.85
CA GLU A 324 -27.89 -58.46 16.03
C GLU A 324 -27.90 -59.39 17.24
N GLN A 325 -26.77 -60.06 17.49
CA GLN A 325 -26.61 -61.03 18.58
C GLN A 325 -25.33 -60.71 19.37
N PRO A 326 -25.38 -59.75 20.31
CA PRO A 326 -24.20 -59.31 21.04
C PRO A 326 -23.66 -60.37 22.01
N ASP A 327 -24.51 -61.28 22.48
CA ASP A 327 -24.19 -62.46 23.31
C ASP A 327 -23.28 -63.48 22.61
N LEU A 328 -23.34 -63.56 21.28
CA LEU A 328 -22.42 -64.39 20.49
C LEU A 328 -21.00 -63.83 20.43
N LEU A 329 -20.82 -62.53 20.62
CA LEU A 329 -19.52 -61.86 20.48
C LEU A 329 -18.92 -61.46 21.83
N TYR A 330 -19.75 -61.04 22.78
CA TYR A 330 -19.33 -60.46 24.05
C TYR A 330 -20.05 -61.09 25.23
N GLU A 331 -19.40 -61.15 26.38
CA GLU A 331 -20.05 -61.49 27.63
C GLU A 331 -20.92 -60.31 28.08
N LEU A 332 -22.19 -60.58 28.38
CA LEU A 332 -23.16 -59.57 28.78
C LEU A 332 -23.30 -59.58 30.31
N VAL A 333 -23.54 -58.40 30.88
CA VAL A 333 -23.81 -58.26 32.32
C VAL A 333 -25.17 -58.87 32.64
N GLU A 334 -25.18 -59.95 33.40
CA GLU A 334 -26.40 -60.55 33.96
C GLU A 334 -26.91 -59.76 35.16
N ASP A 335 -28.21 -59.51 35.23
CA ASP A 335 -28.87 -58.93 36.40
C ASP A 335 -29.77 -60.00 37.06
N SER A 336 -29.18 -60.75 38.00
CA SER A 336 -29.87 -61.68 38.91
C SER A 336 -30.44 -63.01 38.33
N PRO A 337 -30.70 -64.02 39.18
CA PRO A 337 -30.75 -65.44 38.80
C PRO A 337 -32.05 -65.90 38.12
N ILE A 338 -32.90 -64.95 37.69
CA ILE A 338 -34.12 -65.22 36.94
C ILE A 338 -33.95 -64.57 35.56
N PHE A 339 -33.04 -65.14 34.78
CA PHE A 339 -32.74 -64.89 33.36
C PHE A 339 -33.12 -63.50 32.82
N GLY A 340 -32.17 -62.56 32.83
CA GLY A 340 -32.27 -61.30 32.11
C GLY A 340 -30.90 -60.61 31.98
N TYR A 341 -30.57 -60.16 30.76
CA TYR A 341 -29.41 -59.30 30.52
C TYR A 341 -29.77 -57.84 30.79
N ASN A 342 -28.87 -57.08 31.41
CA ASN A 342 -29.08 -55.67 31.66
C ASN A 342 -28.89 -54.86 30.36
N ASN A 343 -29.99 -54.66 29.60
CA ASN A 343 -29.99 -53.84 28.37
C ASN A 343 -28.86 -54.17 27.38
N ASN A 344 -28.45 -55.44 27.28
CA ASN A 344 -27.33 -55.91 26.46
C ASN A 344 -26.00 -55.19 26.75
N GLN A 345 -25.78 -54.77 28.00
CA GLN A 345 -24.52 -54.18 28.43
C GLN A 345 -23.40 -55.23 28.38
N ILE A 346 -22.30 -54.89 27.70
CA ILE A 346 -21.10 -55.74 27.59
C ILE A 346 -20.28 -55.63 28.88
N GLU A 347 -19.82 -56.77 29.40
CA GLU A 347 -18.91 -56.84 30.54
C GLU A 347 -17.52 -56.32 30.13
N ILE A 348 -16.89 -55.55 31.03
CA ILE A 348 -15.58 -54.93 30.78
C ILE A 348 -14.60 -55.45 31.83
N GLU A 349 -13.50 -56.03 31.36
CA GLU A 349 -12.37 -56.51 32.18
C GLU A 349 -11.11 -55.75 31.74
N ASP A 350 -10.41 -55.10 32.67
CA ASP A 350 -9.21 -54.29 32.42
C ASP A 350 -9.35 -53.25 31.28
N GLY A 351 -10.52 -52.63 31.17
CA GLY A 351 -10.81 -51.61 30.15
C GLY A 351 -11.01 -52.16 28.73
N LYS A 352 -11.08 -53.49 28.56
CA LYS A 352 -11.43 -54.16 27.31
C LYS A 352 -12.78 -54.84 27.42
N TRP A 353 -13.51 -54.89 26.31
CA TRP A 353 -14.76 -55.65 26.23
C TRP A 353 -14.44 -57.13 26.34
N LYS A 354 -15.16 -57.82 27.23
CA LYS A 354 -14.95 -59.25 27.46
C LYS A 354 -15.62 -60.04 26.35
N ILE A 355 -14.83 -60.82 25.62
CA ILE A 355 -15.27 -61.60 24.46
C ILE A 355 -15.85 -62.93 24.97
N SER A 356 -17.02 -63.32 24.47
CA SER A 356 -17.60 -64.61 24.85
C SER A 356 -16.80 -65.78 24.26
N ALA A 357 -16.88 -66.96 24.86
CA ALA A 357 -16.15 -68.15 24.38
C ALA A 357 -16.47 -68.51 22.91
N GLN A 358 -17.65 -68.14 22.42
CA GLN A 358 -18.06 -68.32 21.02
C GLN A 358 -17.59 -67.17 20.12
N GLY A 359 -17.49 -65.96 20.68
CA GLY A 359 -17.06 -64.74 19.98
C GLY A 359 -15.58 -64.73 19.60
N ALA A 360 -14.74 -65.46 20.33
CA ALA A 360 -13.30 -65.55 20.07
C ALA A 360 -12.95 -66.09 18.67
N GLY A 361 -13.84 -66.88 18.05
CA GLY A 361 -13.68 -67.37 16.67
C GLY A 361 -14.35 -66.50 15.60
N LEU A 362 -15.20 -65.55 15.99
CA LEU A 362 -15.98 -64.68 15.10
C LEU A 362 -15.36 -63.29 14.96
N LEU A 363 -14.63 -62.84 15.98
CA LEU A 363 -13.90 -61.58 15.95
C LEU A 363 -12.53 -61.78 15.31
N PRO A 364 -12.09 -60.86 14.44
CA PRO A 364 -10.74 -60.89 13.90
C PRO A 364 -9.73 -60.78 15.06
N ASP A 365 -8.66 -61.57 14.97
CA ASP A 365 -7.56 -61.53 15.92
C ASP A 365 -7.04 -60.08 16.04
N PRO A 366 -7.12 -59.46 17.22
CA PRO A 366 -6.75 -58.06 17.42
C PRO A 366 -5.26 -57.79 17.14
N GLU A 367 -4.42 -58.84 17.11
CA GLU A 367 -2.99 -58.73 16.79
C GLU A 367 -2.67 -59.02 15.32
N LYS A 368 -3.64 -59.49 14.52
CA LYS A 368 -3.44 -59.67 13.07
C LYS A 368 -3.79 -58.39 12.30
N PRO A 369 -2.97 -58.00 11.30
CA PRO A 369 -3.31 -56.88 10.43
C PRO A 369 -4.60 -57.22 9.67
N PHE A 370 -5.61 -56.37 9.81
CA PHE A 370 -6.89 -56.50 9.12
C PHE A 370 -6.69 -56.28 7.62
N ALA A 371 -6.56 -57.38 6.85
CA ALA A 371 -6.53 -57.32 5.40
C ALA A 371 -7.96 -57.18 4.88
N LEU A 372 -8.34 -55.96 4.51
CA LEU A 372 -9.54 -55.70 3.72
C LEU A 372 -9.22 -56.13 2.28
N TYR A 373 -9.86 -57.19 1.78
CA TYR A 373 -9.93 -57.43 0.33
C TYR A 373 -11.01 -56.56 -0.30
#